data_AF-A0A183EM01-F1
#
_entry.id   AF-A0A183EM01-F1
#
_cell.length_a   1.000
_cell.length_b   1.000
_cell.length_c   1.000
_cell.angle_alpha   90.00
_cell.angle_beta   90.00
_cell.angle_gamma   90.00
#
_symmetry.space_group_name_H-M   'P 1'
#
loop_
_entity.id
_entity.type
_entity.pdbx_description
1 polymer ?
#
loop_
_entity_poly.entity_id
_entity_poly.type
_entity_poly.pdbx_seq_one_letter_code
_entity_poly.pdbx_strand_id
1 'polypeptide(L)'
;MAANGKVCNGQGECICGRCRCFSDGPGNRYSGPKCEICPTCPSKCVEHKPCVMCQQWQTGPYNETQCADCPFTVIPVKELPVFFTFASSIFLFLVLNETTECQFVDPSDDCTFYFLYYEDQRTDNLTVWVKEEKDCPPPVPVLAIVLGVIAGIVILGLILLLVWKLLTVLHDRAEFAKFDNERLMAKWDTVSFISSLSCEFLSQAACSHAFFCYAFAL
;
A
#
# COMPACT_ATOMS: atom_id res chain seq x y z
N MET A 1 33.91 40.96 -2.22
CA MET A 1 33.14 40.90 -0.95
C MET A 1 31.89 40.05 -1.13
N ALA A 2 31.47 39.29 -0.12
CA ALA A 2 30.22 38.53 -0.09
C ALA A 2 29.04 39.41 0.40
N ALA A 3 27.82 38.88 0.31
CA ALA A 3 26.58 39.62 0.67
C ALA A 3 26.55 40.02 2.15
N ASN A 4 27.13 39.20 3.03
CA ASN A 4 27.32 39.49 4.45
C ASN A 4 28.46 40.47 4.76
N GLY A 5 29.03 41.15 3.76
CA GLY A 5 30.13 42.10 3.93
C GLY A 5 31.50 41.48 4.21
N LYS A 6 31.62 40.15 4.33
CA LYS A 6 32.88 39.46 4.60
C LYS A 6 33.59 39.04 3.31
N VAL A 7 34.92 38.93 3.34
CA VAL A 7 35.71 38.35 2.24
C VAL A 7 35.46 36.84 2.21
N CYS A 8 34.97 36.30 1.10
CA CYS A 8 34.67 34.86 0.92
C CYS A 8 33.81 34.25 2.05
N ASN A 9 32.81 35.00 2.52
CA ASN A 9 31.94 34.64 3.66
C ASN A 9 32.71 34.36 4.98
N GLY A 10 34.00 34.71 5.08
CA GLY A 10 34.87 34.31 6.19
C GLY A 10 35.24 32.83 6.18
N GLN A 11 34.88 32.09 5.12
CA GLN A 11 35.09 30.65 4.96
C GLN A 11 36.16 30.33 3.91
N GLY A 12 36.97 31.33 3.54
CA GLY A 12 38.05 31.17 2.58
C GLY A 12 38.89 32.42 2.42
N GLU A 13 39.93 32.29 1.61
CA GLU A 13 40.84 33.37 1.26
C GLU A 13 40.58 33.87 -0.17
N CYS A 14 40.70 35.18 -0.39
CA CYS A 14 40.61 35.77 -1.71
C CYS A 14 41.98 35.75 -2.38
N ILE A 15 42.14 34.96 -3.44
CA ILE A 15 43.38 34.85 -4.22
C ILE A 15 43.08 35.33 -5.64
N CYS A 16 43.75 36.41 -6.07
CA CYS A 16 43.60 36.98 -7.42
C CYS A 16 42.13 37.26 -7.81
N GLY A 17 41.31 37.71 -6.86
CA GLY A 17 39.90 38.04 -7.10
C GLY A 17 38.94 36.83 -7.11
N ARG A 18 39.44 35.62 -6.84
CA ARG A 18 38.62 34.40 -6.67
C ARG A 18 38.72 33.89 -5.23
N CYS A 19 37.59 33.46 -4.67
CA CYS A 19 37.59 32.83 -3.35
C CYS A 19 38.11 31.38 -3.42
N ARG A 20 39.04 31.05 -2.54
CA ARG A 20 39.49 29.69 -2.25
C ARG A 20 38.97 29.30 -0.88
N CYS A 21 37.97 28.42 -0.85
CA CYS A 21 37.31 28.01 0.39
C CYS A 21 38.21 27.09 1.23
N PHE A 22 38.18 27.27 2.55
CA PHE A 22 38.93 26.43 3.47
C PHE A 22 38.37 24.99 3.44
N SER A 23 39.28 24.01 3.40
CA SER A 23 38.93 22.59 3.28
C SER A 23 39.24 21.77 4.53
N ASP A 24 39.98 22.34 5.49
CA ASP A 24 40.74 21.60 6.51
C ASP A 24 40.27 21.87 7.96
N GLY A 25 39.07 22.44 8.14
CA GLY A 25 38.48 22.73 9.45
C GLY A 25 37.49 21.64 9.93
N PRO A 26 37.27 21.50 11.26
CA PRO A 26 36.26 20.61 11.78
C PRO A 26 34.87 21.13 11.41
N GLY A 27 34.23 20.47 10.44
CA GLY A 27 32.83 20.69 10.09
C GLY A 27 32.57 21.62 8.92
N ASN A 28 33.02 21.25 7.72
CA ASN A 28 32.26 21.30 6.45
C ASN A 28 33.06 21.86 5.25
N ARG A 29 32.87 21.27 4.07
CA ARG A 29 33.47 21.70 2.80
C ARG A 29 32.61 22.80 2.17
N TYR A 30 32.96 24.06 2.41
CA TYR A 30 32.30 25.19 1.75
C TYR A 30 32.66 25.25 0.27
N SER A 31 31.67 25.54 -0.57
CA SER A 31 31.77 25.59 -2.03
C SER A 31 31.08 26.85 -2.58
N GLY A 32 31.26 27.13 -3.87
CA GLY A 32 30.67 28.29 -4.53
C GLY A 32 31.67 29.44 -4.76
N PRO A 33 31.33 30.40 -5.63
CA PRO A 33 32.21 31.50 -6.03
C PRO A 33 32.63 32.40 -4.85
N LYS A 34 31.86 32.41 -3.76
CA LYS A 34 32.16 33.18 -2.54
C LYS A 34 32.11 32.31 -1.27
N CYS A 35 32.22 30.98 -1.39
CA CYS A 35 32.15 30.03 -0.27
C CYS A 35 30.82 30.06 0.51
N GLU A 36 29.72 30.25 -0.21
CA GLU A 36 28.36 30.36 0.32
C GLU A 36 27.64 29.01 0.49
N ILE A 37 28.07 27.98 -0.24
CA ILE A 37 27.39 26.68 -0.25
C ILE A 37 28.02 25.78 0.81
N CYS A 38 27.23 25.39 1.81
CA CYS A 38 27.63 24.41 2.82
C CYS A 38 26.72 23.17 2.74
N PRO A 39 27.14 22.09 2.07
CA PRO A 39 26.27 20.92 1.84
C PRO A 39 25.98 20.12 3.13
N THR A 40 26.80 20.28 4.16
CA THR A 40 26.68 19.58 5.44
C THR A 40 26.16 20.48 6.56
N CYS A 41 25.85 21.75 6.28
CA CYS A 41 25.13 22.60 7.21
C CYS A 41 23.64 22.31 7.10
N PRO A 42 22.88 22.28 8.21
CA PRO A 42 21.42 22.25 8.13
C PRO A 42 20.94 23.46 7.30
N SER A 43 20.09 23.21 6.32
CA SER A 43 19.54 24.27 5.49
C SER A 43 18.66 25.21 6.32
N LYS A 44 18.46 26.44 5.84
CA LYS A 44 17.51 27.39 6.44
C LYS A 44 16.10 26.80 6.60
N CYS A 45 15.71 25.86 5.73
CA CYS A 45 14.49 25.07 5.89
C CYS A 45 14.42 24.35 7.24
N VAL A 46 15.50 23.73 7.70
CA VAL A 46 15.51 22.99 8.98
C VAL A 46 15.42 23.95 10.17
N GLU A 47 16.07 25.11 10.06
CA GLU A 47 16.05 26.17 11.08
C GLU A 47 14.65 26.79 11.24
N HIS A 48 13.95 27.03 10.13
CA HIS A 48 12.63 27.67 10.14
C HIS A 48 11.47 26.70 10.39
N LYS A 49 11.68 25.40 10.14
CA LYS A 49 10.68 24.33 10.35
C LYS A 49 9.90 24.44 11.68
N PRO A 50 10.53 24.52 12.87
CA PRO A 50 9.79 24.52 14.13
C PRO A 50 8.91 25.77 14.32
N CYS A 51 9.35 26.93 13.82
CA CYS A 51 8.55 28.16 13.84
C CYS A 51 7.32 28.05 12.93
N VAL A 52 7.48 27.48 11.72
CA VAL A 52 6.37 27.28 10.78
C VAL A 52 5.32 26.34 11.39
N MET A 53 5.75 25.24 12.01
CA MET A 53 4.84 24.27 12.63
C MET A 53 4.03 24.86 13.79
N CYS A 54 4.68 25.61 14.68
CA CYS A 54 4.00 26.17 15.85
C CYS A 54 3.05 27.33 15.47
N GLN A 55 3.44 28.20 14.54
CA GLN A 55 2.62 29.36 14.17
C GLN A 55 1.41 28.97 13.32
N GLN A 56 1.55 27.99 12.41
CA GLN A 56 0.47 27.61 11.50
C GLN A 56 -0.49 26.58 12.10
N TRP A 57 0.03 25.54 12.77
CA TRP A 57 -0.77 24.41 13.25
C TRP A 57 -0.69 24.21 14.77
N GLN A 58 0.05 25.03 15.51
CA GLN A 58 0.28 24.84 16.95
C GLN A 58 0.86 23.45 17.28
N THR A 59 1.69 22.92 16.37
CA THR A 59 2.34 21.62 16.48
C THR A 59 3.86 21.77 16.51
N GLY A 60 4.57 20.67 16.77
CA GLY A 60 6.02 20.62 16.73
C GLY A 60 6.70 20.73 18.10
N PRO A 61 8.03 20.94 18.12
CA PRO A 61 8.84 20.86 19.34
C PRO A 61 8.86 22.15 20.17
N TYR A 62 8.31 23.26 19.67
CA TYR A 62 8.35 24.56 20.33
C TYR A 62 7.18 24.77 21.27
N ASN A 63 7.47 25.28 22.47
CA ASN A 63 6.47 25.75 23.42
C ASN A 63 5.92 27.13 23.01
N GLU A 64 4.85 27.60 23.67
CA GLU A 64 4.22 28.90 23.37
C GLU A 64 5.21 30.08 23.39
N THR A 65 6.14 30.13 24.35
CA THR A 65 7.14 31.19 24.46
C THR A 65 8.15 31.15 23.30
N GLN A 66 8.64 29.96 22.97
CA GLN A 66 9.58 29.76 21.85
C GLN A 66 8.92 30.07 20.50
N CYS A 67 7.62 29.83 20.39
CA CYS A 67 6.85 30.19 19.21
C CYS A 67 6.71 31.71 19.05
N ALA A 68 6.54 32.43 20.15
CA ALA A 68 6.47 33.90 20.17
C ALA A 68 7.83 34.56 19.88
N ASP A 69 8.94 33.89 20.19
CA ASP A 69 10.30 34.38 19.93
C ASP A 69 10.77 34.17 18.47
N CYS A 70 9.92 33.62 17.59
CA CYS A 70 10.27 33.40 16.18
C CYS A 70 10.47 34.73 15.43
N PRO A 71 11.54 34.87 14.60
CA PRO A 71 11.93 36.16 14.01
C PRO A 71 11.05 36.62 12.85
N PHE A 72 10.06 35.83 12.45
CA PHE A 72 9.17 36.09 11.33
C PHE A 72 7.76 35.59 11.64
N THR A 73 6.80 36.06 10.86
CA THR A 73 5.44 35.56 10.82
C THR A 73 5.21 34.73 9.55
N VAL A 74 4.51 33.60 9.67
CA VAL A 74 4.10 32.81 8.50
C VAL A 74 2.84 33.37 7.84
N ILE A 75 2.84 33.33 6.51
CA ILE A 75 1.71 33.73 5.67
C ILE A 75 1.10 32.46 5.05
N PRO A 76 -0.12 32.06 5.43
CA PRO A 76 -0.79 30.92 4.82
C PRO A 76 -1.25 31.28 3.40
N VAL A 77 -0.98 30.37 2.46
CA VAL A 77 -1.37 30.49 1.06
C VAL A 77 -1.94 29.18 0.54
N LYS A 78 -2.84 29.25 -0.44
CA LYS A 78 -3.40 28.06 -1.10
C LYS A 78 -2.35 27.35 -1.96
N GLU A 79 -1.54 28.13 -2.66
CA GLU A 79 -0.45 27.67 -3.51
C GLU A 79 0.78 28.52 -3.21
N LEU A 80 1.95 27.89 -3.12
CA LEU A 80 3.19 28.61 -2.82
C LEU A 80 3.58 29.52 -4.00
N PRO A 81 4.08 30.73 -3.73
CA PRO A 81 4.49 31.64 -4.79
C PRO A 81 5.72 31.08 -5.50
N VAL A 82 5.68 31.14 -6.82
CA VAL A 82 6.76 30.65 -7.68
C VAL A 82 7.60 31.83 -8.15
N PHE A 83 8.84 31.95 -7.69
CA PHE A 83 9.73 33.06 -8.06
C PHE A 83 10.43 32.78 -9.39
N PHE A 84 9.95 33.38 -10.47
CA PHE A 84 10.57 33.29 -11.79
C PHE A 84 11.65 34.34 -11.98
N THR A 85 12.91 33.93 -12.22
CA THR A 85 13.91 34.81 -12.83
C THR A 85 13.64 34.89 -14.33
N PHE A 86 13.20 36.05 -14.82
CA PHE A 86 13.00 36.29 -16.25
C PHE A 86 14.35 36.26 -17.01
N ALA A 87 14.69 35.12 -17.60
CA ALA A 87 15.56 35.11 -18.78
C ALA A 87 14.69 35.50 -19.97
N SER A 88 14.94 36.67 -20.54
CA SER A 88 14.25 37.22 -21.70
C SER A 88 14.18 36.21 -22.86
N SER A 89 12.98 35.68 -23.15
CA SER A 89 12.37 35.51 -24.48
C SER A 89 11.31 34.40 -24.50
N ILE A 90 10.34 34.61 -25.38
CA ILE A 90 9.05 33.94 -25.53
C ILE A 90 9.23 32.49 -26.01
N PHE A 91 9.06 31.49 -25.14
CA PHE A 91 8.32 30.27 -25.44
C PHE A 91 7.97 29.50 -24.16
N LEU A 92 6.72 29.07 -24.09
CA LEU A 92 6.06 28.35 -23.01
C LEU A 92 6.66 26.95 -22.83
N PHE A 93 7.72 26.83 -22.04
CA PHE A 93 8.05 25.68 -21.18
C PHE A 93 9.18 26.11 -20.24
N LEU A 94 8.80 26.80 -19.16
CA LEU A 94 9.74 27.30 -18.16
C LEU A 94 10.28 26.12 -17.35
N VAL A 95 11.53 25.75 -17.59
CA VAL A 95 12.35 25.06 -16.59
C VAL A 95 12.76 26.13 -15.59
N LEU A 96 12.18 26.06 -14.40
CA LEU A 96 12.45 26.99 -13.32
C LEU A 96 13.86 26.77 -12.76
N ASN A 97 14.58 27.87 -12.53
CA ASN A 97 15.61 27.87 -11.51
C ASN A 97 14.91 27.51 -10.19
N GLU A 98 15.33 26.39 -9.62
CA GLU A 98 14.73 25.72 -8.48
C GLU A 98 14.80 26.63 -7.24
N THR A 99 13.79 27.46 -7.02
CA THR A 99 13.50 27.92 -5.66
C THR A 99 13.12 26.67 -4.89
N THR A 100 14.07 26.11 -4.14
CA THR A 100 13.88 24.89 -3.38
C THR A 100 12.86 25.14 -2.28
N GLU A 101 11.62 24.76 -2.53
CA GLU A 101 10.59 24.68 -1.50
C GLU A 101 11.01 23.70 -0.41
N CYS A 102 10.70 24.03 0.83
CA CYS A 102 11.00 23.20 1.98
C CYS A 102 9.86 22.21 2.18
N GLN A 103 10.14 20.91 2.01
CA GLN A 103 9.19 19.82 2.21
C GLN A 103 9.53 19.05 3.48
N PHE A 104 8.57 18.89 4.39
CA PHE A 104 8.74 18.08 5.59
C PHE A 104 7.48 17.30 5.95
N VAL A 105 7.66 16.18 6.65
CA VAL A 105 6.58 15.39 7.24
C VAL A 105 6.37 15.85 8.69
N ASP A 106 5.11 16.05 9.06
CA ASP A 106 4.69 16.33 10.42
C ASP A 106 4.56 15.02 11.23
N PRO A 107 5.30 14.84 12.33
CA PRO A 107 5.20 13.65 13.17
C PRO A 107 3.86 13.45 13.88
N SER A 108 2.99 14.47 13.98
CA SER A 108 1.70 14.32 14.67
C SER A 108 0.64 13.63 13.81
N ASP A 109 0.64 13.93 12.51
CA ASP A 109 -0.45 13.57 11.59
C ASP A 109 0.03 12.72 10.39
N ASP A 110 1.35 12.46 10.28
CA ASP A 110 2.00 11.82 9.12
C ASP A 110 1.73 12.53 7.77
N CYS A 111 1.30 13.79 7.81
CA CYS A 111 1.04 14.60 6.62
C CYS A 111 2.29 15.38 6.19
N THR A 112 2.41 15.62 4.89
CA THR A 112 3.51 16.43 4.34
C THR A 112 3.08 17.89 4.21
N PHE A 113 3.91 18.80 4.69
CA PHE A 113 3.70 20.23 4.54
C PHE A 113 4.85 20.88 3.77
N TYR A 114 4.51 21.99 3.10
CA TYR A 114 5.39 22.72 2.21
C TYR A 114 5.42 24.18 2.62
N PHE A 115 6.61 24.76 2.66
CA PHE A 115 6.78 26.18 2.86
C PHE A 115 7.95 26.72 2.03
N LEU A 116 7.92 28.01 1.78
CA LEU A 116 8.93 28.74 1.04
C LEU A 116 9.32 29.97 1.83
N TYR A 117 10.60 30.31 1.81
CA TYR A 117 11.11 31.52 2.45
C TYR A 117 11.84 32.40 1.43
N TYR A 118 11.77 33.70 1.65
CA TYR A 118 12.48 34.71 0.86
C TYR A 118 13.13 35.72 1.80
N GLU A 119 14.44 35.86 1.70
CA GLU A 119 15.23 36.86 2.44
C GLU A 119 15.60 38.01 1.50
N ASP A 120 15.21 39.24 1.86
CA ASP A 120 15.68 40.44 1.16
C ASP A 120 17.06 40.87 1.69
N GLN A 121 18.09 40.74 0.85
CA GLN A 121 19.48 41.09 1.19
C GLN A 121 19.69 42.56 1.60
N ARG A 122 18.76 43.47 1.29
CA ARG A 122 18.90 44.90 1.62
C ARG A 122 18.27 45.30 2.93
N THR A 123 17.19 44.65 3.33
CA THR A 123 16.38 45.05 4.49
C THR A 123 16.40 44.02 5.61
N ASP A 124 17.07 42.87 5.41
CA ASP A 124 17.09 41.75 6.36
C ASP A 124 15.69 41.25 6.72
N ASN A 125 14.73 41.45 5.81
CA ASN A 125 13.36 41.00 5.96
C ASN A 125 13.22 39.57 5.46
N LEU A 126 12.76 38.69 6.33
CA LEU A 126 12.44 37.29 6.04
C LEU A 126 10.93 37.12 5.88
N THR A 127 10.49 36.74 4.69
CA THR A 127 9.09 36.41 4.40
C THR A 127 8.94 34.91 4.24
N VAL A 128 7.97 34.30 4.93
CA VAL A 128 7.73 32.86 4.86
C VAL A 128 6.28 32.58 4.46
N TRP A 129 6.10 31.83 3.38
CA TRP A 129 4.79 31.35 2.91
C TRP A 129 4.65 29.86 3.22
N VAL A 130 3.50 29.47 3.75
CA VAL A 130 3.19 28.08 4.07
C VAL A 130 1.92 27.67 3.35
N LYS A 131 1.87 26.44 2.82
CA LYS A 131 0.62 25.90 2.29
C LYS A 131 -0.38 25.75 3.44
N GLU A 132 -1.56 26.33 3.28
CA GLU A 132 -2.60 26.31 4.32
C GLU A 132 -3.00 24.87 4.70
N GLU A 133 -3.14 24.00 3.68
CA GLU A 133 -3.54 22.61 3.82
C GLU A 133 -2.33 21.67 3.68
N LYS A 134 -2.18 20.72 4.60
CA LYS A 134 -1.16 19.66 4.53
C LYS A 134 -1.60 18.59 3.53
N ASP A 135 -0.65 18.03 2.78
CA ASP A 135 -0.92 16.90 1.90
C ASP A 135 -0.82 15.59 2.71
N CYS A 136 -1.97 15.08 3.13
CA CYS A 136 -2.09 13.82 3.87
C CYS A 136 -2.34 12.64 2.92
N PRO A 137 -1.71 11.47 3.14
CA PRO A 137 -2.05 10.28 2.38
C PRO A 137 -3.52 9.89 2.60
N PRO A 138 -4.23 9.41 1.56
CA PRO A 138 -5.63 9.05 1.68
C PRO A 138 -5.82 7.90 2.69
N PRO A 139 -6.90 7.91 3.49
CA PRO A 139 -7.15 6.83 4.44
C PRO A 139 -7.33 5.52 3.68
N VAL A 140 -6.58 4.50 4.08
CA VAL A 140 -6.70 3.16 3.50
C VAL A 140 -8.09 2.58 3.81
N PRO A 141 -8.88 2.15 2.81
CA PRO A 141 -10.22 1.63 3.04
C PRO A 141 -10.17 0.18 3.58
N VAL A 142 -9.85 0.04 4.87
CA VAL A 142 -9.65 -1.26 5.54
C VAL A 142 -10.86 -2.18 5.36
N LEU A 143 -12.08 -1.63 5.48
CA LEU A 143 -13.31 -2.40 5.33
C LEU A 143 -13.45 -3.04 3.94
N ALA A 144 -13.10 -2.32 2.87
CA ALA A 144 -13.19 -2.84 1.50
C ALA A 144 -12.21 -4.00 1.27
N ILE A 145 -10.99 -3.88 1.80
CA ILE A 145 -9.97 -4.94 1.73
C ILE A 145 -10.47 -6.19 2.47
N VAL A 146 -10.98 -6.02 3.69
CA VAL A 146 -11.49 -7.13 4.52
C VAL A 146 -12.66 -7.85 3.82
N LEU A 147 -13.65 -7.10 3.32
CA LEU A 147 -14.78 -7.68 2.59
C LEU A 147 -14.34 -8.40 1.30
N GLY A 148 -13.39 -7.80 0.57
CA GLY A 148 -12.83 -8.39 -0.65
C GLY A 148 -12.13 -9.72 -0.38
N VAL A 149 -11.34 -9.81 0.69
CA VAL A 149 -10.64 -11.04 1.09
C VAL A 149 -11.63 -12.13 1.50
N ILE A 150 -12.63 -11.80 2.33
CA ILE A 150 -13.64 -12.77 2.76
C ILE A 150 -14.42 -13.31 1.55
N ALA A 151 -14.89 -12.42 0.67
CA ALA A 151 -15.59 -12.80 -0.54
C ALA A 151 -14.71 -13.69 -1.44
N GLY A 152 -13.42 -13.35 -1.61
CA GLY A 152 -12.47 -14.13 -2.37
C GLY A 152 -12.29 -15.55 -1.83
N ILE A 153 -12.14 -15.71 -0.52
CA ILE A 153 -12.00 -17.03 0.13
C ILE A 153 -13.27 -17.86 -0.06
N VAL A 154 -14.46 -17.27 0.12
CA VAL A 154 -15.73 -17.97 -0.06
C VAL A 154 -15.91 -18.44 -1.51
N ILE A 155 -15.64 -17.56 -2.49
CA ILE A 155 -15.73 -17.91 -3.91
C ILE A 155 -14.74 -19.01 -4.28
N LEU A 156 -13.48 -18.91 -3.82
CA LEU A 156 -12.47 -19.94 -4.06
C LEU A 156 -12.89 -21.29 -3.44
N GLY A 157 -13.42 -21.27 -2.22
CA GLY A 157 -13.95 -22.45 -1.55
C GLY A 157 -15.11 -23.09 -2.31
N LEU A 158 -16.06 -22.29 -2.79
CA LEU A 158 -17.18 -22.77 -3.60
C LEU A 158 -16.71 -23.39 -4.92
N ILE A 159 -15.74 -22.77 -5.62
CA ILE A 159 -15.16 -23.32 -6.85
C ILE A 159 -14.50 -24.68 -6.57
N LEU A 160 -13.69 -24.78 -5.52
CA LEU A 160 -13.04 -26.05 -5.14
C LEU A 160 -14.07 -27.13 -4.79
N LEU A 161 -15.13 -26.78 -4.07
CA LEU A 161 -16.23 -27.71 -3.75
C LEU A 161 -16.99 -28.14 -5.00
N LEU A 162 -17.27 -27.24 -5.94
CA LEU A 162 -17.94 -27.57 -7.21
C LEU A 162 -17.07 -28.47 -8.08
N VAL A 163 -15.77 -28.20 -8.18
CA VAL A 163 -14.83 -29.04 -8.93
C VAL A 163 -14.72 -30.42 -8.27
N TRP A 164 -14.55 -30.49 -6.96
CA TRP A 164 -14.55 -31.76 -6.23
C TRP A 164 -15.87 -32.52 -6.43
N LYS A 165 -17.02 -31.84 -6.32
CA LYS A 165 -18.33 -32.45 -6.55
C LYS A 165 -18.46 -32.99 -7.97
N LEU A 166 -18.00 -32.24 -8.98
CA LEU A 166 -18.02 -32.70 -10.37
C LEU A 166 -17.13 -33.95 -10.56
N LEU A 167 -15.91 -33.93 -10.03
CA LEU A 167 -14.98 -35.06 -10.10
C LEU A 167 -15.55 -36.32 -9.43
N THR A 168 -16.13 -36.19 -8.23
CA THR A 168 -16.77 -37.32 -7.53
C THR A 168 -17.96 -37.88 -8.30
N VAL A 169 -18.83 -37.03 -8.84
CA VAL A 169 -19.99 -37.49 -9.62
C VAL A 169 -19.56 -38.21 -10.89
N LEU A 170 -18.50 -37.76 -11.56
CA LEU A 170 -17.96 -38.45 -12.74
C LEU A 170 -17.36 -39.81 -12.36
N HIS A 171 -16.64 -39.89 -11.25
CA HIS A 171 -16.08 -41.14 -10.75
C HIS A 171 -17.19 -42.14 -10.37
N ASP A 172 -18.19 -41.69 -9.60
CA ASP A 172 -19.34 -42.50 -9.22
C ASP A 172 -20.12 -43.00 -10.45
N ARG A 173 -20.30 -42.16 -11.47
CA ARG A 173 -20.96 -42.57 -12.73
C ARG A 173 -20.13 -43.56 -13.53
N ALA A 174 -18.81 -43.43 -13.53
CA ALA A 174 -17.92 -44.37 -14.21
C ALA A 174 -17.94 -45.75 -13.54
N GLU A 175 -17.88 -45.80 -12.21
CA GLU A 175 -18.00 -47.05 -11.44
C GLU A 175 -19.39 -47.66 -11.59
N PHE A 176 -20.45 -46.86 -11.58
CA PHE A 176 -21.82 -47.36 -11.80
C PHE A 176 -21.98 -48.01 -13.19
N ALA A 177 -21.46 -47.37 -14.24
CA ALA A 177 -21.51 -47.93 -15.60
C ALA A 177 -20.72 -49.25 -15.71
N LYS A 178 -19.57 -49.34 -15.01
CA LYS A 178 -18.79 -50.59 -14.95
C LYS A 178 -19.59 -51.69 -14.24
N PHE A 179 -20.18 -51.39 -13.09
CA PHE A 179 -20.98 -52.34 -12.33
C PHE A 179 -22.20 -52.84 -13.10
N ASP A 180 -22.90 -51.96 -13.83
CA ASP A 180 -24.07 -52.35 -14.62
C ASP A 180 -23.69 -53.29 -15.78
N ASN A 181 -22.55 -53.05 -16.43
CA ASN A 181 -21.99 -53.96 -17.44
C ASN A 181 -21.62 -55.33 -16.85
N GLU A 182 -21.01 -55.38 -15.67
CA GLU A 182 -20.70 -56.64 -14.98
C GLU A 182 -21.99 -57.41 -14.62
N ARG A 183 -23.05 -56.72 -14.17
CA ARG A 183 -24.36 -57.34 -13.87
C ARG A 183 -25.06 -57.92 -15.09
N LEU A 184 -25.00 -57.27 -16.24
CA LEU A 184 -25.59 -57.78 -17.49
C LEU A 184 -24.86 -59.03 -18.01
N MET A 185 -23.58 -59.16 -17.71
CA MET A 185 -22.76 -60.32 -18.11
C MET A 185 -22.86 -61.49 -17.13
N ALA A 186 -23.31 -61.26 -15.89
CA ALA A 186 -23.59 -62.31 -14.93
C ALA A 186 -24.95 -63.00 -15.21
N LYS A 187 -25.03 -63.79 -16.30
CA LYS A 187 -26.08 -64.81 -16.44
C LYS A 187 -25.71 -66.01 -15.58
N TRP A 188 -26.59 -66.39 -14.66
CA TRP A 188 -26.49 -67.65 -13.93
C TRP A 188 -27.06 -68.77 -14.81
N ASP A 189 -26.25 -69.76 -15.16
CA ASP A 189 -26.77 -71.02 -15.72
C ASP A 189 -27.62 -71.69 -14.64
N THR A 190 -28.93 -71.54 -14.72
CA THR A 190 -29.85 -72.34 -13.92
C THR A 190 -29.83 -73.76 -14.45
N VAL A 191 -29.01 -74.62 -13.85
CA VAL A 191 -29.06 -76.07 -14.08
C VAL A 191 -30.34 -76.60 -13.42
N SER A 192 -31.46 -76.60 -14.15
CA SER A 192 -32.65 -77.36 -13.77
C SER A 192 -32.41 -78.85 -14.07
N PHE A 193 -31.96 -79.52 -13.02
CA PHE A 193 -31.99 -80.97 -12.83
C PHE A 193 -33.33 -81.60 -13.27
N ILE A 194 -33.25 -82.53 -14.22
CA ILE A 194 -33.96 -83.82 -14.33
C ILE A 194 -35.45 -83.84 -13.94
N SER A 195 -36.34 -83.99 -14.93
CA SER A 195 -37.57 -84.78 -14.78
C SER A 195 -37.94 -85.54 -16.06
N SER A 196 -37.03 -86.38 -16.54
CA SER A 196 -37.39 -87.54 -17.35
C SER A 196 -37.48 -88.75 -16.44
N LEU A 197 -38.63 -88.96 -15.79
CA LEU A 197 -39.07 -90.31 -15.41
C LEU A 197 -40.59 -90.32 -15.20
N SER A 198 -41.26 -90.92 -16.17
CA SER A 198 -42.53 -91.65 -16.09
C SER A 198 -43.02 -92.00 -14.67
N CYS A 199 -44.23 -91.59 -14.31
CA CYS A 199 -45.16 -92.48 -13.64
C CYS A 199 -46.61 -92.06 -13.96
N GLU A 200 -47.26 -92.91 -14.75
CA GLU A 200 -48.71 -93.02 -14.81
C GLU A 200 -49.28 -93.12 -13.38
N PHE A 201 -50.29 -92.34 -13.03
CA PHE A 201 -51.61 -92.85 -12.62
C PHE A 201 -52.54 -91.72 -12.21
N LEU A 202 -53.80 -91.96 -12.53
CA LEU A 202 -54.97 -91.14 -12.30
C LEU A 202 -55.19 -90.70 -10.83
N SER A 203 -55.79 -89.51 -10.74
CA SER A 203 -56.91 -89.18 -9.85
C SER A 203 -56.64 -88.76 -8.40
N GLN A 204 -57.30 -87.64 -8.08
CA GLN A 204 -57.80 -87.18 -6.78
C GLN A 204 -56.87 -86.42 -5.83
N ALA A 205 -56.96 -85.10 -6.00
CA ALA A 205 -57.70 -84.20 -5.09
C ALA A 205 -57.10 -83.83 -3.73
N ALA A 206 -57.13 -82.50 -3.54
CA ALA A 206 -57.32 -81.77 -2.29
C ALA A 206 -56.08 -81.42 -1.44
N CYS A 207 -55.66 -80.17 -1.61
CA CYS A 207 -55.51 -79.15 -0.56
C CYS A 207 -55.47 -79.63 0.90
N SER A 208 -54.46 -79.19 1.66
CA SER A 208 -54.69 -78.25 2.78
C SER A 208 -53.38 -77.77 3.41
N HIS A 209 -53.26 -76.44 3.51
CA HIS A 209 -52.69 -75.62 4.59
C HIS A 209 -51.33 -76.01 5.18
N ALA A 210 -50.28 -75.22 4.96
CA ALA A 210 -50.05 -73.89 5.53
C ALA A 210 -49.81 -73.90 7.06
N PHE A 211 -48.55 -73.58 7.41
CA PHE A 211 -48.18 -72.61 8.43
C PHE A 211 -48.57 -72.89 9.89
N PHE A 212 -47.58 -73.25 10.72
CA PHE A 212 -46.98 -72.36 11.74
C PHE A 212 -46.19 -73.23 12.74
N CYS A 213 -44.90 -72.95 12.92
CA CYS A 213 -44.31 -73.07 14.26
C CYS A 213 -43.23 -72.02 14.46
N TYR A 214 -43.44 -71.30 15.56
CA TYR A 214 -42.80 -70.09 16.03
C TYR A 214 -41.31 -70.27 16.32
N ALA A 215 -40.56 -69.20 16.02
CA ALA A 215 -39.30 -68.88 16.66
C ALA A 215 -39.56 -68.35 18.09
N PHE A 216 -38.81 -68.83 19.09
CA PHE A 216 -37.85 -68.03 19.86
C PHE A 216 -37.29 -68.85 21.02
N ALA A 217 -35.96 -68.97 21.07
CA ALA A 217 -35.22 -69.28 22.28
C ALA A 217 -34.01 -68.32 22.33
N LEU A 218 -34.22 -67.21 23.04
CA LEU A 218 -33.30 -66.45 23.90
C LEU A 218 -33.78 -64.99 24.01
#